data_AF-A0AAV2RCG3-F1
#
_entry.id   AF-A0AAV2RCG3-F1
#
_cell.length_a   1.000
_cell.length_b   1.000
_cell.length_c   1.000
_cell.angle_alpha   90.00
_cell.angle_beta   90.00
_cell.angle_gamma   90.00
#
_symmetry.space_group_name_H-M   'P 1'
#
loop_
_entity.id
_entity.type
_entity.pdbx_description
1 polymer ?
#
loop_
_entity_poly.entity_id
_entity_poly.type
_entity_poly.pdbx_seq_one_letter_code
_entity_poly.pdbx_strand_id
1 'polypeptide(L)'
;EEELEKRTSTHIYRIFKTEIKVEQCYDNRLESKILFQARANTLELNKRKRYKQEDPKCELCGYKEENLIHFLIECKELEESRNKELIKNVKMRIKNLWQERYFLK
;
A
#
# COMPACT_ATOMS: atom_id res chain seq x y z
N GLU A 1 -10.88 -13.80 27.56
CA GLU A 1 -10.95 -12.34 27.28
C GLU A 1 -9.66 -11.60 27.65
N GLU A 2 -9.00 -11.90 28.78
CA GLU A 2 -7.75 -11.25 29.21
C GLU A 2 -6.65 -11.11 28.13
N GLU A 3 -6.43 -12.13 27.31
CA GLU A 3 -5.38 -12.11 26.27
C GLU A 3 -5.65 -11.12 25.13
N LEU A 4 -6.92 -10.79 24.86
CA LEU A 4 -7.29 -9.81 23.84
C LEU A 4 -7.09 -8.38 24.34
N GLU A 5 -7.29 -8.15 25.64
CA GLU A 5 -7.20 -6.82 26.26
C GLU A 5 -5.75 -6.35 26.44
N LYS A 6 -4.80 -7.28 26.60
CA LYS A 6 -3.37 -6.96 26.69
C LYS A 6 -2.75 -6.47 25.37
N ARG A 7 -3.40 -6.72 24.24
CA ARG A 7 -2.87 -6.38 22.91
C ARG A 7 -3.30 -4.97 22.52
N THR A 8 -2.32 -4.07 22.38
CA THR A 8 -2.53 -2.68 21.93
C THR A 8 -3.19 -2.60 20.56
N SER A 9 -2.94 -3.58 19.68
CA SER A 9 -3.58 -3.68 18.36
C SER A 9 -5.09 -3.92 18.45
N THR A 10 -5.59 -4.63 19.47
CA THR A 10 -7.02 -4.85 19.68
C THR A 10 -7.74 -3.54 19.99
N HIS A 11 -7.13 -2.69 20.82
CA HIS A 11 -7.66 -1.38 21.16
C HIS A 11 -7.77 -0.48 19.91
N ILE A 12 -6.72 -0.42 19.10
CA ILE A 12 -6.74 0.29 17.80
C ILE A 12 -7.85 -0.26 16.90
N TYR A 13 -7.95 -1.58 16.76
CA TYR A 13 -8.99 -2.20 15.95
C TYR A 13 -10.40 -1.83 16.44
N ARG A 14 -10.68 -1.90 17.75
CA ARG A 14 -11.98 -1.50 18.34
C ARG A 14 -12.32 -0.03 18.05
N ILE A 15 -11.32 0.87 18.11
CA ILE A 15 -11.54 2.30 17.84
C ILE A 15 -11.85 2.57 16.37
N PHE A 16 -11.10 1.95 15.45
CA PHE A 16 -11.15 2.33 14.03
C PHE A 16 -12.00 1.41 13.15
N LYS A 17 -12.27 0.16 13.58
CA LYS A 17 -13.13 -0.79 12.86
C LYS A 17 -14.54 -0.76 13.44
N THR A 18 -15.27 0.31 13.11
CA THR A 18 -16.64 0.56 13.60
C THR A 18 -17.68 -0.35 12.96
N GLU A 19 -17.46 -0.81 11.72
CA GLU A 19 -18.39 -1.65 10.98
C GLU A 19 -17.69 -2.68 10.05
N ILE A 20 -18.39 -3.79 9.80
CA ILE A 20 -18.04 -4.72 8.73
C ILE A 20 -18.55 -4.09 7.42
N LYS A 21 -17.64 -3.52 6.64
CA LYS A 21 -17.95 -2.85 5.38
C LYS A 21 -17.49 -3.69 4.20
N VAL A 22 -18.40 -3.89 3.24
CA VAL A 22 -18.06 -4.43 1.92
C VAL A 22 -17.56 -3.28 1.05
N GLU A 23 -16.37 -3.43 0.48
CA GLU A 23 -15.83 -2.46 -0.46
C GLU A 23 -16.37 -2.71 -1.86
N GLN A 24 -17.00 -1.67 -2.43
CA GLN A 24 -17.64 -1.72 -3.75
C GLN A 24 -16.68 -1.32 -4.89
N CYS A 25 -15.39 -1.13 -4.60
CA CYS A 25 -14.40 -0.67 -5.57
C CYS A 25 -13.76 -1.80 -6.39
N TYR A 26 -14.20 -3.05 -6.19
CA TYR A 26 -13.68 -4.23 -6.89
C TYR A 26 -14.75 -4.83 -7.80
N ASP A 27 -14.40 -5.14 -9.04
CA ASP A 27 -15.33 -5.58 -10.09
C ASP A 27 -14.88 -6.87 -10.81
N ASN A 28 -14.15 -7.76 -10.11
CA ASN A 28 -13.62 -9.05 -10.61
C ASN A 28 -12.75 -9.01 -11.88
N ARG A 29 -12.57 -7.84 -12.51
CA ARG A 29 -11.60 -7.64 -13.58
C ARG A 29 -10.17 -7.69 -13.05
N LEU A 30 -9.21 -7.74 -13.97
CA LEU A 30 -7.80 -7.87 -13.64
C LEU A 30 -7.30 -6.69 -12.81
N GLU A 31 -7.71 -5.48 -13.16
CA GLU A 31 -7.34 -4.24 -12.50
C GLU A 31 -7.80 -4.24 -11.03
N SER A 32 -9.03 -4.71 -10.79
CA SER A 32 -9.59 -4.88 -9.45
C SER A 32 -8.83 -5.91 -8.62
N LYS A 33 -8.40 -7.03 -9.24
CA LYS A 33 -7.57 -8.04 -8.57
C LYS A 33 -6.20 -7.47 -8.18
N ILE A 34 -5.55 -6.75 -9.10
CA ILE A 34 -4.26 -6.09 -8.84
C ILE A 34 -4.39 -5.05 -7.73
N LEU A 35 -5.44 -4.21 -7.78
CA LEU A 35 -5.71 -3.20 -6.75
C LEU A 35 -5.90 -3.84 -5.37
N PHE A 36 -6.70 -4.91 -5.30
CA PHE A 36 -6.90 -5.67 -4.07
C PHE A 36 -5.59 -6.23 -3.54
N GLN A 37 -4.80 -6.89 -4.39
CA GLN A 37 -3.51 -7.46 -4.02
C GLN A 37 -2.52 -6.39 -3.53
N ALA A 38 -2.48 -5.23 -4.17
CA ALA A 38 -1.66 -4.11 -3.73
C ALA A 38 -2.08 -3.61 -2.34
N ARG A 39 -3.39 -3.40 -2.11
CA ARG A 39 -3.92 -2.93 -0.82
C ARG A 39 -3.75 -3.93 0.32
N ALA A 40 -3.88 -5.22 0.02
CA ALA A 40 -3.65 -6.30 0.98
C ALA A 40 -2.16 -6.64 1.15
N ASN A 41 -1.25 -5.98 0.42
CA ASN A 41 0.17 -6.28 0.37
C ASN A 41 0.47 -7.75 -0.01
N THR A 42 -0.40 -8.34 -0.85
CA THR A 42 -0.30 -9.71 -1.36
C THR A 42 0.19 -9.79 -2.80
N LEU A 43 0.42 -8.66 -3.46
CA LEU A 43 0.98 -8.61 -4.81
C LEU A 43 2.33 -9.35 -4.87
N GLU A 44 2.51 -10.17 -5.90
CA GLU A 44 3.71 -10.98 -6.10
C GLU A 44 4.83 -10.12 -6.69
N LEU A 45 5.58 -9.46 -5.81
CA LEU A 45 6.75 -8.65 -6.16
C LEU A 45 8.04 -9.35 -5.75
N ASN A 46 9.16 -8.99 -6.41
CA ASN A 46 10.45 -9.64 -6.17
C ASN A 46 10.99 -9.46 -4.74
N LYS A 47 10.47 -8.52 -3.94
CA LYS A 47 10.76 -8.45 -2.49
C LYS A 47 10.60 -9.79 -1.76
N ARG A 48 9.72 -10.69 -2.23
CA ARG A 48 9.53 -12.03 -1.62
C ARG A 48 10.69 -12.99 -1.91
N LYS A 49 11.43 -12.78 -2.99
CA LYS A 49 12.59 -13.60 -3.39
C LYS A 49 13.71 -13.61 -2.34
N ARG A 50 13.79 -12.58 -1.49
CA ARG A 50 14.72 -12.55 -0.34
C ARG A 50 14.60 -13.76 0.58
N TYR A 51 13.39 -14.34 0.71
CA TYR A 51 13.15 -15.50 1.56
C TYR A 51 13.65 -16.80 0.94
N LYS A 52 13.91 -16.80 -0.37
CA LYS A 52 14.46 -17.90 -1.15
C LYS A 52 15.95 -17.72 -1.48
N GLN A 53 16.60 -16.68 -0.94
CA GLN A 53 17.98 -16.31 -1.26
C GLN A 53 18.19 -15.99 -2.76
N GLU A 54 17.13 -15.55 -3.45
CA GLU A 54 17.15 -15.10 -4.84
C GLU A 54 17.28 -13.57 -4.92
N ASP A 55 17.70 -13.02 -6.07
CA ASP A 55 17.86 -11.58 -6.28
C ASP A 55 16.49 -10.86 -6.21
N PRO A 56 16.27 -9.97 -5.22
CA PRO A 56 14.99 -9.30 -5.04
C PRO A 56 14.87 -8.01 -5.87
N LYS A 57 15.83 -7.71 -6.74
CA LYS A 57 15.80 -6.52 -7.61
C LYS A 57 14.61 -6.55 -8.57
N CYS A 58 14.15 -5.36 -8.92
CA CYS A 58 13.17 -5.17 -9.98
C CYS A 58 13.75 -5.62 -11.32
N GLU A 59 13.04 -6.50 -12.01
CA GLU A 59 13.44 -7.02 -13.32
C GLU A 59 13.33 -5.96 -14.43
N LEU A 60 12.51 -4.93 -14.23
CA LEU A 60 12.37 -3.83 -15.18
C LEU A 60 13.58 -2.90 -15.10
N CYS A 61 13.85 -2.33 -13.91
CA CYS A 61 14.89 -1.31 -13.79
C CYS A 61 16.25 -1.85 -13.36
N GLY A 62 16.32 -2.96 -12.63
CA GLY A 62 17.58 -3.56 -12.15
C GLY A 62 18.27 -2.87 -10.97
N TYR A 63 17.74 -1.76 -10.42
CA TYR A 63 18.46 -0.96 -9.42
C TYR A 63 18.09 -1.26 -7.96
N LYS A 64 16.79 -1.36 -7.65
CA LYS A 64 16.28 -1.47 -6.27
C LYS A 64 15.51 -2.76 -6.06
N GLU A 65 15.39 -3.18 -4.80
CA GLU A 65 14.44 -4.21 -4.39
C GLU A 65 13.03 -3.85 -4.89
N GLU A 66 12.37 -4.77 -5.57
CA GLU A 66 11.00 -4.57 -6.03
C GLU A 66 10.01 -4.76 -4.89
N ASN A 67 9.75 -3.66 -4.20
CA ASN A 67 8.68 -3.57 -3.21
C ASN A 67 7.51 -2.73 -3.76
N LEU A 68 6.39 -2.69 -3.04
CA LEU A 68 5.19 -2.01 -3.51
C LEU A 68 5.41 -0.52 -3.80
N ILE A 69 6.26 0.14 -3.00
CA ILE A 69 6.61 1.56 -3.19
C ILE A 69 7.44 1.72 -4.47
N HIS A 70 8.43 0.85 -4.67
CA HIS A 70 9.24 0.85 -5.88
C HIS A 70 8.37 0.66 -7.12
N PHE A 71 7.52 -0.37 -7.13
CA PHE A 71 6.63 -0.67 -8.25
C PHE A 71 5.68 0.50 -8.56
N LEU A 72 4.97 1.02 -7.56
CA LEU A 72 3.94 2.05 -7.79
C LEU A 72 4.52 3.44 -8.06
N ILE A 73 5.62 3.83 -7.40
CA ILE A 73 6.04 5.24 -7.31
C ILE A 73 7.48 5.51 -7.78
N GLU A 74 8.41 4.56 -7.63
CA GLU A 74 9.85 4.87 -7.84
C GLU A 74 10.47 4.26 -9.10
N CYS A 75 9.94 3.16 -9.63
CA CYS A 75 10.51 2.48 -10.78
C CYS A 75 10.56 3.42 -12.00
N LYS A 76 11.77 3.70 -12.50
CA LYS A 76 12.00 4.61 -13.63
C LYS A 76 11.37 4.13 -14.93
N GLU A 77 11.37 2.82 -15.17
CA GLU A 77 10.83 2.23 -16.40
C GLU A 77 9.29 2.31 -16.46
N LEU A 78 8.65 2.53 -15.30
CA LEU A 78 7.20 2.72 -15.21
C LEU A 78 6.80 4.20 -15.19
N GLU A 79 7.75 5.13 -15.20
CA GLU A 79 7.49 6.56 -15.00
C GLU A 79 6.61 7.17 -16.10
N GLU A 80 6.76 6.71 -17.34
CA GLU A 80 5.95 7.19 -18.47
C GLU A 80 4.51 6.67 -18.43
N SER A 81 4.29 5.49 -17.84
CA SER A 81 2.95 4.89 -17.69
C SER A 81 2.17 5.46 -16.50
N ARG A 82 2.83 6.22 -15.62
CA ARG A 82 2.20 6.78 -14.42
C ARG A 82 1.37 8.03 -14.74
N ASN A 83 0.18 8.10 -14.14
CA ASN A 83 -0.58 9.32 -14.11
C ASN A 83 0.03 10.31 -13.08
N LYS A 84 0.91 11.19 -13.55
CA LYS A 84 1.62 12.18 -12.73
C LYS A 84 0.68 13.13 -12.00
N GLU A 85 -0.44 13.48 -12.63
CA GLU A 85 -1.44 14.37 -12.05
C GLU A 85 -2.14 13.70 -10.87
N LEU A 86 -2.52 12.42 -11.00
CA LEU A 86 -3.08 11.64 -9.90
C LEU A 86 -2.10 11.57 -8.70
N ILE A 87 -0.83 11.25 -8.96
CA ILE A 87 0.20 11.17 -7.91
C ILE A 87 0.37 12.53 -7.20
N LYS A 88 0.40 13.63 -7.96
CA LYS A 88 0.49 14.98 -7.42
C LYS A 88 -0.71 15.32 -6.53
N ASN A 89 -1.93 15.01 -6.98
CA ASN A 89 -3.16 15.26 -6.24
C ASN A 89 -3.22 14.46 -4.94
N VAL A 90 -2.80 13.19 -4.96
CA VAL A 90 -2.71 12.37 -3.75
C VAL A 90 -1.66 12.93 -2.78
N LYS A 91 -0.48 13.33 -3.26
CA LYS A 91 0.57 13.95 -2.41
C LYS A 91 0.08 15.22 -1.73
N MET A 92 -0.63 16.09 -2.46
CA MET A 92 -1.23 17.31 -1.88
C MET A 92 -2.28 16.98 -0.81
N ARG A 93 -3.20 16.05 -1.11
CA ARG A 93 -4.22 15.62 -0.15
C ARG A 93 -3.62 15.06 1.13
N ILE A 94 -2.60 14.20 1.00
CA ILE A 94 -1.87 13.65 2.14
C ILE A 94 -1.23 14.79 2.95
N LYS A 95 -0.49 15.71 2.31
CA LYS A 95 0.14 16.84 2.99
C LYS A 95 -0.88 17.66 3.80
N ASN A 96 -2.05 17.94 3.23
CA ASN A 96 -3.11 18.67 3.91
C ASN A 96 -3.67 17.88 5.11
N LEU A 97 -3.93 16.58 4.96
CA LEU A 97 -4.38 15.71 6.06
C LEU A 97 -3.38 15.66 7.22
N TRP A 98 -2.07 15.61 6.92
CA TRP A 98 -1.04 15.67 7.96
C TRP A 98 -1.02 17.04 8.65
N GLN A 99 -1.10 18.14 7.90
CA GLN A 99 -1.17 19.48 8.48
C GLN A 99 -2.38 19.63 9.42
N GLU A 100 -3.58 19.24 8.97
CA GLU A 100 -4.79 19.25 9.80
C GLU A 100 -4.61 18.41 11.09
N ARG A 101 -3.99 17.23 10.98
CA ARG A 101 -3.76 16.33 12.11
C ARG A 101 -2.68 16.81 13.09
N TYR A 102 -1.71 17.60 12.63
CA TYR A 102 -0.68 18.22 13.48
C TYR A 102 -1.15 19.53 14.12
N PHE A 103 -2.07 20.26 13.51
CA PHE A 103 -2.65 21.51 14.05
C PHE A 103 -3.88 21.29 14.95
N LEU A 104 -4.47 20.09 14.97
CA LEU A 104 -5.54 19.68 15.90
C LEU A 104 -5.01 19.04 17.21
N LYS A 105 -3.71 19.17 17.50
CA LYS A 105 -3.09 18.91 18.80
C LYS A 105 -2.67 20.21 19.43
#